data_AF-A0A7W0KEY1-F1
#
_entry.id   AF-A0A7W0KEY1-F1
#
_cell.length_a   1.000
_cell.length_b   1.000
_cell.length_c   1.000
_cell.angle_alpha   90.00
_cell.angle_beta   90.00
_cell.angle_gamma   90.00
#
_symmetry.space_group_name_H-M   'P 1'
#
loop_
_entity.id
_entity.type
_entity.pdbx_description
1 polymer ?
#
loop_
_entity_poly.entity_id
_entity_poly.type
_entity_poly.pdbx_seq_one_letter_code
_entity_poly.pdbx_strand_id
1 'polypeptide(L)'
;PVQRAVMATFNNVTLVGDILICAPTQELLEEALAAGTGGAPSAAEDPVFGASLRTLPATTVSAIALSAAAVGFSIDVDPGQAGPLNDLIVQSDAEVGSMPPYDGLLTAVDAGAVTTEVGGGAGTAMIRIVTGSGEDAEQAANVVEYRWTEGASLVSGQPYTDLMEITDLSVDDNVAMIDFELAENARVWSQLFISRDTLPFIQ
;
A
#
# COMPACT_ATOMS: atom_id res chain seq x y z
N PRO A 1 -19.53 -15.14 -15.17
CA PRO A 1 -19.67 -14.87 -13.71
C PRO A 1 -18.47 -14.05 -13.22
N VAL A 2 -18.66 -12.74 -13.02
CA VAL A 2 -17.63 -11.89 -12.43
C VAL A 2 -17.58 -12.20 -10.93
N GLN A 3 -16.55 -12.90 -10.49
CA GLN A 3 -16.27 -13.03 -9.05
C GLN A 3 -15.90 -11.63 -8.52
N ARG A 4 -16.89 -10.98 -7.91
CA ARG A 4 -16.73 -9.76 -7.09
C ARG A 4 -16.00 -10.15 -5.81
N ALA A 5 -14.67 -10.07 -5.81
CA ALA A 5 -13.86 -10.43 -4.64
C ALA A 5 -13.69 -9.28 -3.62
N VAL A 6 -14.22 -8.07 -3.83
CA VAL A 6 -14.00 -6.93 -2.89
C VAL A 6 -15.27 -6.13 -2.55
N MET A 7 -16.41 -6.38 -3.20
CA MET A 7 -17.68 -5.67 -2.90
C MET A 7 -18.44 -6.20 -1.66
N ALA A 8 -17.80 -6.96 -0.79
CA ALA A 8 -18.49 -7.63 0.31
C ALA A 8 -18.75 -6.74 1.54
N THR A 9 -18.35 -5.46 1.54
CA THR A 9 -18.51 -4.63 2.74
C THR A 9 -19.03 -3.21 2.53
N PHE A 10 -19.15 -2.67 1.32
CA PHE A 10 -19.64 -1.29 1.12
C PHE A 10 -21.15 -1.22 0.89
N ASN A 11 -21.92 -1.36 1.96
CA ASN A 11 -23.40 -1.40 1.87
C ASN A 11 -24.06 -0.02 1.98
N ASN A 12 -23.31 1.02 2.35
CA ASN A 12 -23.83 2.38 2.52
C ASN A 12 -23.24 3.28 1.43
N VAL A 13 -24.10 3.92 0.65
CA VAL A 13 -23.70 4.71 -0.52
C VAL A 13 -24.48 6.02 -0.53
N THR A 14 -23.80 7.13 -0.82
CA THR A 14 -24.44 8.44 -1.03
C THR A 14 -23.74 9.21 -2.15
N LEU A 15 -24.43 10.23 -2.67
CA LEU A 15 -23.90 11.14 -3.68
C LEU A 15 -23.82 12.55 -3.07
N VAL A 16 -22.64 13.17 -3.16
CA VAL A 16 -22.41 14.57 -2.80
C VAL A 16 -21.95 15.31 -4.05
N GLY A 17 -22.85 16.07 -4.67
CA GLY A 17 -22.63 16.56 -6.02
C GLY A 17 -22.41 15.39 -6.98
N ASP A 18 -21.26 15.37 -7.65
CA ASP A 18 -20.87 14.31 -8.59
C ASP A 18 -20.00 13.21 -7.97
N ILE A 19 -19.76 13.26 -6.65
CA ILE A 19 -18.89 12.31 -5.93
C ILE A 19 -19.74 11.22 -5.30
N LEU A 20 -19.46 9.97 -5.66
CA LEU A 20 -20.03 8.78 -5.02
C LEU A 20 -19.18 8.40 -3.80
N ILE A 21 -19.79 8.39 -2.61
CA ILE A 21 -19.13 7.98 -1.37
C ILE A 21 -19.70 6.62 -0.95
N CYS A 22 -18.81 5.65 -0.74
CA CYS A 22 -19.16 4.29 -0.34
C CYS A 22 -18.49 3.99 1.02
N ALA A 23 -19.25 3.48 1.99
CA ALA A 23 -18.75 3.16 3.32
C ALA A 23 -19.33 1.84 3.84
N PRO A 24 -18.60 1.13 4.71
CA PRO A 24 -19.06 -0.16 5.22
C PRO A 24 -20.10 -0.06 6.32
N THR A 25 -20.14 1.07 7.04
CA THR A 25 -21.16 1.38 8.05
C THR A 25 -21.79 2.74 7.75
N GLN A 26 -22.98 2.98 8.29
CA GLN A 26 -23.64 4.29 8.16
C GLN A 26 -22.87 5.38 8.93
N GLU A 27 -22.27 5.05 10.07
CA GLU A 27 -21.42 5.94 10.87
C GLU A 27 -20.23 6.47 10.04
N LEU A 28 -19.49 5.58 9.35
CA LEU A 28 -18.39 5.98 8.47
C LEU A 28 -18.87 6.79 7.26
N LEU A 29 -20.09 6.55 6.77
CA LEU A 29 -20.69 7.36 5.71
C LEU A 29 -20.96 8.79 6.20
N GLU A 30 -21.51 8.92 7.40
CA GLU A 30 -21.80 10.21 8.04
C GLU A 30 -20.52 11.00 8.36
N GLU A 31 -19.46 10.33 8.80
CA GLU A 31 -18.13 10.94 8.99
C GLU A 31 -17.52 11.44 7.67
N ALA A 32 -17.55 10.63 6.61
CA ALA A 32 -17.06 11.02 5.29
C ALA A 32 -17.83 12.23 4.73
N LEU A 33 -19.14 12.27 4.95
CA LEU A 33 -20.00 13.41 4.60
C LEU A 33 -19.66 14.66 5.41
N ALA A 34 -19.45 14.51 6.72
CA ALA A 34 -19.05 15.62 7.59
C ALA A 34 -17.68 16.18 7.16
N ALA A 35 -16.71 15.33 6.84
CA ALA A 35 -15.41 15.77 6.33
C ALA A 35 -15.54 16.53 5.00
N GLY A 36 -16.35 16.01 4.05
CA GLY A 36 -16.59 16.65 2.76
C GLY A 36 -17.29 18.01 2.83
N THR A 37 -17.96 18.33 3.94
CA THR A 37 -18.61 19.62 4.19
C THR A 37 -17.82 20.54 5.14
N GLY A 38 -16.61 20.13 5.55
CA GLY A 38 -15.77 20.86 6.50
C GLY A 38 -16.25 20.77 7.96
N GLY A 39 -17.17 19.85 8.26
CA GLY A 39 -17.68 19.56 9.60
C GLY A 39 -16.85 18.53 10.39
N ALA A 40 -15.87 17.90 9.75
CA ALA A 40 -14.88 17.02 10.39
C ALA A 40 -13.49 17.25 9.78
N PRO A 41 -12.40 16.94 10.51
CA PRO A 41 -11.05 17.02 9.97
C PRO A 41 -10.89 16.13 8.73
N SER A 42 -10.18 16.65 7.73
CA SER A 42 -9.85 15.88 6.53
C SER A 42 -8.75 14.87 6.81
N ALA A 43 -8.70 13.75 6.09
CA ALA A 43 -7.55 12.84 6.14
C ALA A 43 -6.22 13.55 5.77
N ALA A 44 -6.28 14.64 4.99
CA ALA A 44 -5.12 15.47 4.69
C ALA A 44 -4.58 16.24 5.92
N GLU A 45 -5.38 16.38 6.97
CA GLU A 45 -5.03 16.99 8.25
C GLU A 45 -4.62 15.95 9.30
N ASP A 46 -4.64 14.66 8.94
CA ASP A 46 -4.19 13.59 9.82
C ASP A 46 -2.68 13.76 10.13
N PRO A 47 -2.27 13.68 11.41
CA PRO A 47 -0.88 13.92 11.79
C PRO A 47 0.08 12.83 11.29
N VAL A 48 -0.42 11.65 10.94
CA VAL A 48 0.37 10.53 10.41
C VAL A 48 0.28 10.52 8.88
N PHE A 49 -0.93 10.47 8.32
CA PHE A 49 -1.12 10.25 6.89
C PHE A 49 -1.26 11.53 6.06
N GLY A 50 -1.43 12.68 6.70
CA GLY A 50 -1.66 13.94 5.97
C GLY A 50 -0.48 14.31 5.07
N ALA A 51 0.75 14.07 5.51
CA ALA A 51 1.95 14.29 4.70
C ALA A 51 2.00 13.32 3.51
N SER A 52 1.83 12.02 3.73
CA SER A 52 1.86 11.02 2.66
C SER A 52 0.72 11.16 1.64
N LEU A 53 -0.46 11.60 2.07
CA LEU A 53 -1.57 11.89 1.15
C LEU A 53 -1.26 13.08 0.21
N ARG A 54 -0.46 14.05 0.66
CA ARG A 54 -0.07 15.21 -0.17
C ARG A 54 0.99 14.85 -1.22
N THR A 55 1.73 13.75 -1.05
CA THR A 55 2.71 13.30 -2.03
C THR A 55 2.11 12.42 -3.13
N LEU A 56 0.83 12.06 -3.01
CA LEU A 56 0.13 11.31 -4.04
C LEU A 56 -0.17 12.19 -5.26
N PRO A 57 0.03 11.68 -6.49
CA PRO A 57 -0.32 12.41 -7.70
C PRO A 57 -1.84 12.55 -7.81
N ALA A 58 -2.28 13.62 -8.49
CA ALA A 58 -3.70 13.90 -8.74
C ALA A 58 -4.42 12.82 -9.57
N THR A 59 -3.66 11.91 -10.20
CA THR A 59 -4.16 10.75 -10.95
C THR A 59 -4.54 9.57 -10.06
N THR A 60 -4.26 9.64 -8.76
CA THR A 60 -4.62 8.59 -7.79
C THR A 60 -6.14 8.44 -7.71
N VAL A 61 -6.63 7.22 -7.86
CA VAL A 61 -8.08 6.91 -7.81
C VAL A 61 -8.48 6.13 -6.57
N SER A 62 -7.52 5.51 -5.87
CA SER A 62 -7.75 4.77 -4.64
C SER A 62 -6.52 4.85 -3.76
N ALA A 63 -6.73 5.02 -2.45
CA ALA A 63 -5.68 4.93 -1.43
C ALA A 63 -6.23 4.24 -0.17
N ILE A 64 -5.42 3.39 0.44
CA ILE A 64 -5.73 2.64 1.66
C ILE A 64 -4.57 2.85 2.63
N ALA A 65 -4.88 3.44 3.79
CA ALA A 65 -3.93 3.60 4.88
C ALA A 65 -3.97 2.39 5.80
N LEU A 66 -2.80 1.88 6.16
CA LEU A 66 -2.57 0.80 7.11
C LEU A 66 -1.70 1.35 8.24
N SER A 67 -2.11 1.14 9.50
CA SER A 67 -1.22 1.41 10.63
C SER A 67 -0.07 0.40 10.64
N ALA A 68 1.07 0.76 11.24
CA ALA A 68 2.18 -0.19 11.37
C ALA A 68 1.77 -1.50 12.05
N ALA A 69 0.88 -1.44 13.05
CA ALA A 69 0.32 -2.62 13.69
C ALA A 69 -0.50 -3.51 12.73
N ALA A 70 -1.11 -2.93 11.69
CA ALA A 70 -1.83 -3.68 10.65
C ALA A 70 -0.90 -4.24 9.57
N VAL A 71 0.31 -3.72 9.43
CA VAL A 71 1.39 -4.27 8.59
C VAL A 71 2.15 -5.41 9.31
N GLY A 72 1.87 -5.60 10.60
CA GLY A 72 2.37 -6.70 11.41
C GLY A 72 1.68 -8.05 11.19
N PHE A 73 2.35 -9.12 11.61
CA PHE A 73 1.98 -10.52 11.45
C PHE A 73 0.50 -10.81 11.73
N SER A 74 -0.24 -11.08 10.66
CA SER A 74 -1.40 -11.97 10.70
C SER A 74 -1.50 -12.67 9.35
N ILE A 75 -0.41 -13.32 8.98
CA ILE A 75 -0.48 -14.44 8.06
C ILE A 75 -0.53 -15.65 9.00
N ASP A 76 -1.54 -16.50 8.86
CA ASP A 76 -1.39 -17.92 9.20
C ASP A 76 -0.29 -18.46 8.25
N VAL A 77 0.97 -18.06 8.49
CA VAL A 77 2.11 -18.48 7.68
C VAL A 77 2.15 -19.98 7.89
N ASP A 78 1.96 -20.75 6.83
CA ASP A 78 2.29 -22.17 6.85
C ASP A 78 3.70 -22.29 7.47
N PRO A 79 3.91 -23.07 8.54
CA PRO A 79 5.20 -23.20 9.19
C PRO A 79 6.38 -23.43 8.23
N GLY A 80 6.13 -23.99 7.03
CA GLY A 80 7.14 -24.14 5.97
C GLY A 80 7.63 -22.83 5.32
N GLN A 81 6.89 -21.72 5.43
CA GLN A 81 7.21 -20.40 4.85
C GLN A 81 7.89 -19.46 5.85
N ALA A 82 7.92 -19.81 7.13
CA ALA A 82 8.58 -18.99 8.17
C ALA A 82 10.11 -18.95 8.04
N GLY A 83 10.72 -20.02 7.51
CA GLY A 83 12.17 -20.09 7.29
C GLY A 83 12.67 -19.08 6.26
N PRO A 84 12.19 -19.16 5.00
CA PRO A 84 12.59 -18.21 3.95
C PRO A 84 12.33 -16.74 4.30
N LEU A 85 11.23 -16.45 5.02
CA LEU A 85 10.91 -15.12 5.51
C LEU A 85 11.96 -14.58 6.47
N ASN A 86 12.32 -15.37 7.48
CA ASN A 86 13.30 -14.98 8.48
C ASN A 86 14.70 -14.83 7.86
N ASP A 87 15.04 -15.68 6.90
CA ASP A 87 16.32 -15.62 6.19
C ASP A 87 16.46 -14.31 5.38
N LEU A 88 15.41 -13.90 4.65
CA LEU A 88 15.43 -12.64 3.89
C LEU A 88 15.54 -11.42 4.81
N ILE A 89 14.83 -11.41 5.94
CA ILE A 89 14.91 -10.30 6.91
C ILE A 89 16.32 -10.23 7.50
N VAL A 90 16.88 -11.34 7.97
CA VAL A 90 18.25 -11.39 8.52
C VAL A 90 19.28 -10.95 7.48
N GLN A 91 19.11 -11.36 6.23
CA GLN A 91 20.01 -10.99 5.14
C GLN A 91 19.89 -9.49 4.82
N SER A 92 18.67 -8.97 4.68
CA SER A 92 18.40 -7.54 4.49
C SER A 92 19.04 -6.70 5.60
N ASP A 93 18.84 -7.10 6.85
CA ASP A 93 19.38 -6.40 8.02
C ASP A 93 20.91 -6.37 8.03
N ALA A 94 21.55 -7.41 7.50
CA ALA A 94 23.01 -7.48 7.38
C ALA A 94 23.57 -6.61 6.24
N GLU A 95 22.86 -6.50 5.12
CA GLU A 95 23.34 -5.82 3.91
C GLU A 95 22.99 -4.34 3.87
N VAL A 96 21.75 -3.99 4.19
CA VAL A 96 21.22 -2.62 4.08
C VAL A 96 20.73 -2.06 5.41
N GLY A 97 20.76 -2.83 6.50
CA GLY A 97 20.26 -2.43 7.81
C GLY A 97 18.79 -2.80 8.03
N SER A 98 18.31 -2.66 9.27
CA SER A 98 16.94 -3.04 9.65
C SER A 98 15.90 -2.05 9.12
N MET A 99 14.67 -2.53 8.95
CA MET A 99 13.51 -1.66 8.69
C MET A 99 13.32 -0.73 9.89
N PRO A 100 13.32 0.60 9.70
CA PRO A 100 13.15 1.53 10.80
C PRO A 100 11.70 1.54 11.29
N PRO A 101 11.46 2.02 12.52
CA PRO A 101 10.10 2.28 12.98
C PRO A 101 9.40 3.27 12.04
N TYR A 102 8.17 2.93 11.70
CA TYR A 102 7.27 3.76 10.90
C TYR A 102 5.87 3.72 11.53
N ASP A 103 5.12 4.80 11.34
CA ASP A 103 3.81 5.01 11.95
C ASP A 103 2.68 4.45 11.08
N GLY A 104 2.89 4.42 9.76
CA GLY A 104 1.92 3.87 8.82
C GLY A 104 2.44 3.64 7.41
N LEU A 105 1.66 2.84 6.67
CA LEU A 105 1.87 2.50 5.27
C LEU A 105 0.62 2.93 4.49
N LEU A 106 0.78 3.80 3.50
CA LEU A 106 -0.28 4.15 2.57
C LEU A 106 -0.03 3.40 1.26
N THR A 107 -1.05 2.70 0.79
CA THR A 107 -1.04 2.01 -0.50
C THR A 107 -2.02 2.72 -1.43
N ALA A 108 -1.62 3.04 -2.64
CA ALA A 108 -2.44 3.79 -3.57
C ALA A 108 -2.25 3.31 -5.00
N VAL A 109 -3.24 3.60 -5.85
CA VAL A 109 -3.19 3.26 -7.26
C VAL A 109 -3.84 4.32 -8.14
N ASP A 110 -3.40 4.38 -9.39
CA ASP A 110 -3.99 5.23 -10.42
C ASP A 110 -5.11 4.52 -11.21
N ALA A 111 -5.71 5.24 -12.15
CA ALA A 111 -6.79 4.70 -12.98
C ALA A 111 -6.34 3.52 -13.87
N GLY A 112 -5.06 3.51 -14.30
CA GLY A 112 -4.49 2.44 -15.13
C GLY A 112 -4.47 1.10 -14.41
N ALA A 113 -4.23 1.11 -13.10
CA ALA A 113 -4.23 -0.07 -12.25
C ALA A 113 -5.61 -0.72 -12.03
N VAL A 114 -6.69 0.01 -12.34
CA VAL A 114 -8.08 -0.41 -12.07
C VAL A 114 -8.81 -0.85 -13.36
N THR A 115 -8.13 -0.78 -14.52
CA THR A 115 -8.77 -1.14 -15.80
C THR A 115 -9.12 -2.63 -15.85
N THR A 116 -10.26 -2.94 -16.48
CA THR A 116 -10.70 -4.34 -16.70
C THR A 116 -10.29 -4.88 -18.06
N GLU A 117 -9.61 -4.06 -18.86
CA GLU A 117 -9.18 -4.40 -20.20
C GLU A 117 -7.79 -5.04 -20.15
N VAL A 118 -7.67 -6.26 -20.66
CA VAL A 118 -6.38 -6.93 -20.84
C VAL A 118 -5.60 -6.13 -21.89
N GLY A 119 -4.50 -5.49 -21.48
CA GLY A 119 -3.71 -4.57 -22.31
C GLY A 119 -4.01 -3.08 -22.13
N GLY A 120 -4.82 -2.69 -21.14
CA GLY A 120 -4.89 -1.30 -20.66
C GLY A 120 -3.53 -0.86 -20.14
N GLY A 121 -3.18 0.42 -20.34
CA GLY A 121 -1.83 0.94 -20.07
C GLY A 121 -1.27 0.58 -18.69
N ALA A 122 0.06 0.54 -18.58
CA ALA A 122 0.74 0.17 -17.35
C ALA A 122 0.28 1.09 -16.21
N GLY A 123 -0.51 0.53 -15.30
CA GLY A 123 -0.97 1.24 -14.12
C GLY A 123 0.17 1.46 -13.14
N THR A 124 0.00 2.41 -12.24
CA THR A 124 0.98 2.67 -11.18
C THR A 124 0.40 2.29 -9.83
N ALA A 125 1.14 1.47 -9.07
CA ALA A 125 0.93 1.30 -7.65
C ALA A 125 1.93 2.14 -6.88
N MET A 126 1.47 2.77 -5.80
CA MET A 126 2.23 3.75 -5.04
C MET A 126 2.21 3.34 -3.58
N ILE A 127 3.38 3.30 -2.97
CA ILE A 127 3.56 3.02 -1.55
C ILE A 127 4.19 4.23 -0.89
N ARG A 128 3.63 4.64 0.25
CA ARG A 128 4.18 5.69 1.09
C ARG A 128 4.37 5.14 2.50
N ILE A 129 5.59 5.20 3.03
CA ILE A 129 5.91 4.77 4.40
C ILE A 129 6.18 6.03 5.22
N VAL A 130 5.37 6.26 6.26
CA VAL A 130 5.50 7.43 7.14
C VAL A 130 6.39 7.05 8.31
N THR A 131 7.57 7.66 8.40
CA THR A 131 8.57 7.40 9.43
C THR A 131 8.70 8.58 10.40
N GLY A 132 9.57 8.42 11.42
CA GLY A 132 9.85 9.49 12.37
C GLY A 132 10.78 10.59 11.84
N SER A 133 11.52 10.33 10.75
CA SER A 133 12.53 11.24 10.21
C SER A 133 12.87 10.92 8.74
N GLY A 134 13.51 11.87 8.05
CA GLY A 134 13.99 11.63 6.68
C GLY A 134 15.09 10.57 6.57
N GLU A 135 15.95 10.44 7.59
CA GLU A 135 16.94 9.37 7.65
C GLU A 135 16.25 7.99 7.75
N ASP A 136 15.20 7.89 8.57
CA ASP A 136 14.39 6.67 8.64
C ASP A 136 13.63 6.43 7.32
N ALA A 137 13.19 7.47 6.63
CA ALA A 137 12.52 7.31 5.33
C ALA A 137 13.50 6.79 4.26
N GLU A 138 14.73 7.34 4.19
CA GLU A 138 15.79 6.83 3.32
C GLU A 138 16.12 5.37 3.64
N GLN A 139 16.24 5.04 4.92
CA GLN A 139 16.49 3.67 5.37
C GLN A 139 15.34 2.72 5.00
N ALA A 140 14.07 3.13 5.20
CA ALA A 140 12.91 2.35 4.80
C ALA A 140 12.88 2.08 3.29
N ALA A 141 13.19 3.09 2.48
CA ALA A 141 13.28 2.96 1.03
C ALA A 141 14.34 1.92 0.61
N ASN A 142 15.54 1.98 1.18
CA ASN A 142 16.63 1.02 0.91
C ASN A 142 16.25 -0.41 1.29
N VAL A 143 15.59 -0.59 2.45
CA VAL A 143 15.15 -1.91 2.91
C VAL A 143 14.07 -2.48 2.01
N VAL A 144 13.09 -1.67 1.60
CA VAL A 144 12.05 -2.10 0.66
C VAL A 144 12.66 -2.47 -0.68
N GLU A 145 13.55 -1.64 -1.24
CA GLU A 145 14.22 -1.92 -2.51
C GLU A 145 14.98 -3.25 -2.47
N TYR A 146 15.75 -3.49 -1.40
CA TYR A 146 16.50 -4.73 -1.21
C TYR A 146 15.56 -5.94 -1.16
N ARG A 147 14.55 -5.89 -0.29
CA ARG A 147 13.60 -7.02 -0.09
C ARG A 147 12.72 -7.25 -1.32
N TRP A 148 12.43 -6.21 -2.10
CA TRP A 148 11.72 -6.33 -3.36
C TRP A 148 12.58 -7.01 -4.43
N THR A 149 13.86 -6.65 -4.50
CA THR A 149 14.80 -7.17 -5.50
C THR A 149 15.17 -8.63 -5.24
N GLU A 150 15.43 -8.98 -3.97
CA GLU A 150 15.94 -10.30 -3.58
C GLU A 150 14.83 -11.26 -3.13
N GLY A 151 13.65 -10.73 -2.79
CA GLY A 151 12.56 -11.49 -2.21
C GLY A 151 11.58 -12.07 -3.23
N ALA A 152 10.76 -13.00 -2.73
CA ALA A 152 9.63 -13.55 -3.45
C ALA A 152 8.34 -13.42 -2.62
N SER A 153 7.22 -13.34 -3.34
CA SER A 153 5.88 -13.38 -2.79
C SER A 153 5.66 -14.65 -1.97
N LEU A 154 5.20 -14.52 -0.72
CA LEU A 154 4.89 -15.67 0.13
C LEU A 154 3.68 -16.46 -0.36
N VAL A 155 2.85 -15.81 -1.18
CA VAL A 155 1.59 -16.36 -1.69
C VAL A 155 1.81 -17.10 -3.00
N SER A 156 2.56 -16.50 -3.94
CA SER A 156 2.77 -17.06 -5.28
C SER A 156 4.11 -17.79 -5.44
N GLY A 157 5.09 -17.50 -4.57
CA GLY A 157 6.47 -17.97 -4.70
C GLY A 157 7.25 -17.29 -5.83
N GLN A 158 6.66 -16.32 -6.53
CA GLN A 158 7.32 -15.58 -7.62
C GLN A 158 8.16 -14.44 -7.07
N PRO A 159 9.32 -14.11 -7.69
CA PRO A 159 10.08 -12.91 -7.37
C PRO A 159 9.19 -11.66 -7.45
N TYR A 160 9.34 -10.71 -6.52
CA TYR A 160 8.53 -9.49 -6.58
C TYR A 160 8.83 -8.63 -7.81
N THR A 161 10.04 -8.70 -8.33
CA THR A 161 10.47 -8.05 -9.58
C THR A 161 9.74 -8.58 -10.82
N ASP A 162 9.28 -9.83 -10.81
CA ASP A 162 8.42 -10.38 -11.88
C ASP A 162 6.97 -9.92 -11.76
N LEU A 163 6.58 -9.43 -10.57
CA LEU A 163 5.22 -9.00 -10.25
C LEU A 163 5.00 -7.52 -10.55
N MET A 164 5.91 -6.65 -10.09
CA MET A 164 5.91 -5.21 -10.32
C MET A 164 7.34 -4.66 -10.29
N GLU A 165 7.61 -3.68 -11.15
CA GLU A 165 8.92 -3.03 -11.24
C GLU A 165 8.91 -1.72 -10.44
N ILE A 166 9.95 -1.47 -9.64
CA ILE A 166 10.14 -0.16 -8.99
C ILE A 166 10.54 0.85 -10.07
N THR A 167 9.74 1.88 -10.27
CA THR A 167 10.00 2.95 -11.25
C THR A 167 10.48 4.25 -10.61
N ASP A 168 10.10 4.48 -9.36
CA ASP A 168 10.60 5.61 -8.57
C ASP A 168 10.84 5.15 -7.13
N LEU A 169 11.98 5.59 -6.59
CA LEU A 169 12.33 5.43 -5.19
C LEU A 169 12.88 6.76 -4.71
N SER A 170 12.10 7.46 -3.89
CA SER A 170 12.41 8.81 -3.45
C SER A 170 11.93 9.07 -2.03
N VAL A 171 12.35 10.19 -1.45
CA VAL A 171 12.00 10.58 -0.08
C VAL A 171 11.54 12.04 -0.09
N ASP A 172 10.45 12.31 0.65
CA ASP A 172 9.97 13.66 0.94
C ASP A 172 9.76 13.80 2.45
N ASP A 173 10.57 14.64 3.08
CA ASP A 173 10.63 14.83 4.54
C ASP A 173 10.74 13.48 5.28
N ASN A 174 9.70 13.05 5.97
CA ASN A 174 9.63 11.79 6.71
C ASN A 174 8.83 10.69 5.97
N VAL A 175 8.69 10.79 4.65
CA VAL A 175 7.92 9.85 3.84
C VAL A 175 8.82 9.20 2.80
N ALA A 176 8.98 7.88 2.88
CA ALA A 176 9.56 7.10 1.80
C ALA A 176 8.50 6.87 0.72
N MET A 177 8.84 7.13 -0.53
CA MET A 177 7.95 7.04 -1.69
C MET A 177 8.49 5.98 -2.63
N ILE A 178 7.70 4.93 -2.84
CA ILE A 178 8.03 3.86 -3.79
C ILE A 178 6.88 3.77 -4.79
N ASP A 179 7.18 4.01 -6.06
CA ASP A 179 6.22 3.84 -7.16
C ASP A 179 6.60 2.62 -7.98
N PHE A 180 5.59 1.85 -8.34
CA PHE A 180 5.70 0.61 -9.09
C PHE A 180 4.92 0.70 -10.39
N GLU A 181 5.56 0.30 -11.49
CA GLU A 181 4.85 -0.04 -12.71
C GLU A 181 4.29 -1.45 -12.58
N LEU A 182 2.98 -1.57 -12.79
CA LEU A 182 2.31 -2.85 -12.77
C LEU A 182 2.67 -3.62 -14.05
N ALA A 183 3.12 -4.87 -13.88
CA ALA A 183 3.26 -5.80 -14.99
C ALA A 183 1.90 -6.02 -15.69
N GLU A 184 1.88 -6.83 -16.76
CA GLU A 184 0.68 -7.07 -17.61
C GLU A 184 -0.62 -7.43 -16.84
N ASN A 185 -0.50 -7.86 -15.57
CA ASN A 185 -1.61 -8.07 -14.66
C ASN A 185 -1.75 -6.94 -13.63
N ALA A 186 -2.53 -5.92 -13.98
CA ALA A 186 -2.87 -4.80 -13.10
C ALA A 186 -3.52 -5.17 -11.75
N ARG A 187 -3.94 -6.43 -11.53
CA ARG A 187 -4.55 -6.87 -10.26
C ARG A 187 -3.55 -7.38 -9.23
N VAL A 188 -2.29 -7.57 -9.61
CA VAL A 188 -1.25 -8.13 -8.74
C VAL A 188 -1.09 -7.32 -7.45
N TRP A 189 -1.11 -5.98 -7.53
CA TRP A 189 -1.04 -5.11 -6.34
C TRP A 189 -2.15 -5.46 -5.34
N SER A 190 -3.40 -5.56 -5.81
CA SER A 190 -4.55 -5.82 -4.92
C SER A 190 -4.45 -7.20 -4.27
N GLN A 191 -3.88 -8.18 -4.98
CA GLN A 191 -3.68 -9.52 -4.46
C GLN A 191 -2.62 -9.55 -3.36
N LEU A 192 -1.51 -8.82 -3.53
CA LEU A 192 -0.47 -8.71 -2.51
C LEU A 192 -1.04 -8.15 -1.20
N PHE A 193 -1.79 -7.05 -1.25
CA PHE A 193 -2.36 -6.46 -0.03
C PHE A 193 -3.52 -7.25 0.58
N ILE A 194 -4.44 -7.79 -0.24
CA ILE A 194 -5.54 -8.64 0.28
C ILE A 194 -4.99 -9.91 0.93
N SER A 195 -3.96 -10.50 0.34
CA SER A 195 -3.33 -11.73 0.85
C SER A 195 -2.31 -11.45 1.95
N ARG A 196 -2.11 -10.17 2.32
CA ARG A 196 -1.14 -9.71 3.33
C ARG A 196 0.29 -10.14 3.01
N ASP A 197 0.63 -10.15 1.73
CA ASP A 197 1.99 -10.37 1.26
C ASP A 197 2.80 -9.09 1.42
N THR A 198 3.10 -8.76 2.68
CA THR A 198 3.71 -7.48 3.09
C THR A 198 5.16 -7.65 3.54
N LEU A 199 5.81 -8.77 3.20
CA LEU A 199 7.19 -9.07 3.59
C LEU A 199 8.17 -7.91 3.36
N PRO A 200 8.14 -7.19 2.22
CA PRO A 200 9.04 -6.05 2.01
C PRO A 200 8.88 -4.94 3.05
N PHE A 201 7.73 -4.85 3.72
CA PHE A 201 7.35 -3.77 4.62
C PHE A 201 7.39 -4.15 6.11
N ILE A 202 7.78 -5.38 6.45
CA ILE A 202 7.80 -5.87 7.85
C ILE A 202 8.91 -5.17 8.66
N GLN A 203 8.58 -4.74 9.88
CA GLN A 203 9.56 -4.26 10.88
C GLN A 203 10.31 -5.41 11.54
#